data_AF-A0A564Q8W2-F1
#
_entry.id   AF-A0A564Q8W2-F1
#
_cell.length_a   1.000
_cell.length_b   1.000
_cell.length_c   1.000
_cell.angle_alpha   90.00
_cell.angle_beta   90.00
_cell.angle_gamma   90.00
#
_symmetry.space_group_name_H-M   'P 1'
#
loop_
_entity.id
_entity.type
_entity.pdbx_description
1 polymer ?
#
loop_
_entity_poly.entity_id
_entity_poly.type
_entity_poly.pdbx_seq_one_letter_code
_entity_poly.pdbx_strand_id
1 'polypeptide(L)'
;MSNIALRMIPRASLSSEDCGDLMTLIFRMAHVSRSSEALAYRMGLAEPYISLFPEFAKSGIVKLTGKTIETVEMLCHAVDELNHDMIKAEELSIRVSDLEDEVDVIRRALIETLLRECKSLDSTFFVINEIIMRLEDIADSAEEVANYIRVICVKHLH
;
A
#
# COMPACT_ATOMS: atom_id res chain seq x y z
N MET A 1 4.44 4.00 14.32
CA MET A 1 4.98 2.77 14.97
C MET A 1 6.02 3.16 16.01
N SER A 2 5.92 2.60 17.22
CA SER A 2 6.78 2.95 18.36
C SER A 2 8.24 2.52 18.14
N ASN A 3 9.18 3.42 18.44
CA ASN A 3 10.64 3.24 18.42
C ASN A 3 11.16 2.06 19.29
N ILE A 4 10.26 1.42 20.05
CA ILE A 4 10.52 0.31 20.95
C ILE A 4 10.87 -0.97 20.17
N ALA A 5 10.14 -1.31 19.10
CA ALA A 5 10.37 -2.57 18.36
C ALA A 5 11.78 -2.62 17.74
N LEU A 6 12.20 -1.53 17.07
CA LEU A 6 13.53 -1.41 16.48
C LEU A 6 14.67 -1.48 17.52
N ARG A 7 14.41 -1.11 18.78
CA ARG A 7 15.40 -1.21 19.87
C ARG A 7 15.51 -2.61 20.47
N MET A 8 14.53 -3.47 20.23
CA MET A 8 14.50 -4.84 20.76
C MET A 8 15.16 -5.86 19.82
N ILE A 9 15.14 -5.61 18.50
CA ILE A 9 15.68 -6.54 17.50
C ILE A 9 17.18 -6.83 17.69
N PRO A 10 18.07 -5.84 17.89
CA PRO A 10 19.49 -6.11 18.10
C PRO A 10 19.80 -6.80 19.44
N ARG A 11 18.81 -6.89 20.33
CA ARG A 11 18.93 -7.54 21.65
C ARG A 11 18.38 -8.97 21.64
N ALA A 12 17.76 -9.40 20.54
CA ALA A 12 17.35 -10.77 20.33
C ALA A 12 18.57 -11.64 19.97
N SER A 13 18.51 -12.93 20.28
CA SER A 13 19.55 -13.92 19.95
C SER A 13 19.56 -14.29 18.45
N LEU A 14 19.31 -13.32 17.57
CA LEU A 14 19.24 -13.49 16.13
C LEU A 14 20.61 -13.29 15.47
N SER A 15 20.81 -13.86 14.29
CA SER A 15 21.98 -13.51 13.48
C SER A 15 21.92 -12.04 13.04
N SER A 16 23.06 -11.47 12.68
CA SER A 16 23.10 -10.10 12.14
C SER A 16 22.30 -9.95 10.85
N GLU A 17 22.22 -11.02 10.06
CA GLU A 17 21.47 -11.06 8.81
C GLU A 17 19.96 -11.05 9.08
N ASP A 18 19.46 -11.97 9.92
CA ASP A 18 18.04 -12.03 10.27
C ASP A 18 17.56 -10.74 10.96
N CYS A 19 18.43 -10.13 11.78
CA CYS A 19 18.17 -8.79 12.34
C CYS A 19 17.98 -7.73 11.25
N GLY A 20 18.83 -7.76 10.21
CA GLY A 20 18.77 -6.85 9.08
C GLY A 20 17.49 -7.03 8.26
N ASP A 21 17.09 -8.28 8.04
CA ASP A 21 15.86 -8.61 7.31
C ASP A 21 14.62 -8.14 8.07
N LEU A 22 14.53 -8.41 9.38
CA LEU A 22 13.42 -7.90 10.20
C LEU A 22 13.36 -6.38 10.26
N MET A 23 14.51 -5.71 10.40
CA MET A 23 14.56 -4.24 10.40
C MET A 23 14.09 -3.66 9.06
N THR A 24 14.50 -4.28 7.95
CA THR A 24 14.08 -3.85 6.61
C THR A 24 12.59 -4.07 6.39
N LEU A 25 12.07 -5.24 6.79
CA LEU A 25 10.64 -5.55 6.70
C LEU A 25 9.80 -4.54 7.50
N ILE A 26 10.17 -4.27 8.76
CA ILE A 26 9.47 -3.30 9.62
C ILE A 26 9.54 -1.89 9.04
N PHE A 27 10.71 -1.50 8.50
CA PHE A 27 10.87 -0.19 7.89
C PHE A 27 9.95 0.01 6.68
N ARG A 28 9.84 -1.02 5.82
CA ARG A 28 8.94 -1.01 4.65
C ARG A 28 7.46 -1.02 5.07
N MET A 29 7.08 -1.84 6.05
CA MET A 29 5.71 -1.84 6.59
C MET A 29 5.32 -0.47 7.17
N ALA A 30 6.27 0.23 7.82
CA ALA A 30 6.03 1.59 8.29
C ALA A 30 5.80 2.59 7.16
N HIS A 31 6.24 2.29 5.93
CA HIS A 31 5.94 3.11 4.75
C HIS A 31 4.45 3.03 4.37
N VAL A 32 3.85 1.83 4.34
CA VAL A 32 2.41 1.62 4.11
C VAL A 32 1.56 2.47 5.07
N SER A 33 1.93 2.47 6.36
CA SER A 33 1.26 3.29 7.37
C SER A 33 1.40 4.79 7.12
N ARG A 34 2.58 5.25 6.72
CA ARG A 34 2.84 6.68 6.42
C ARG A 34 2.09 7.14 5.17
N SER A 35 2.02 6.32 4.12
CA SER A 35 1.21 6.61 2.93
C SER A 35 -0.27 6.73 3.29
N SER A 36 -0.77 5.85 4.18
CA SER A 36 -2.15 5.90 4.68
C SER A 36 -2.44 7.17 5.49
N GLU A 37 -1.51 7.58 6.37
CA GLU A 37 -1.61 8.84 7.12
C GLU A 37 -1.63 10.06 6.19
N ALA A 38 -0.77 10.07 5.17
CA ALA A 38 -0.72 11.13 4.17
C ALA A 38 -2.03 11.25 3.39
N LEU A 39 -2.63 10.12 2.97
CA LEU A 39 -3.95 10.10 2.35
C LEU A 39 -5.02 10.65 3.31
N ALA A 40 -5.05 10.20 4.56
CA ALA A 40 -6.05 10.63 5.54
C ALA A 40 -5.99 12.15 5.78
N TYR A 41 -4.78 12.70 5.94
CA TYR A 41 -4.59 14.14 6.03
C TYR A 41 -5.09 14.87 4.78
N ARG A 42 -4.79 14.33 3.58
CA ARG A 42 -5.23 14.93 2.32
C ARG A 42 -6.74 14.88 2.14
N MET A 43 -7.39 13.80 2.57
CA MET A 43 -8.85 13.66 2.58
C MET A 43 -9.51 14.71 3.48
N GLY A 44 -8.92 15.00 4.65
CA GLY A 44 -9.39 16.10 5.51
C GLY A 44 -9.32 17.47 4.83
N LEU A 45 -8.24 17.73 4.08
CA LEU A 45 -8.13 18.97 3.29
C LEU A 45 -9.07 19.00 2.07
N ALA A 46 -9.43 17.83 1.54
CA ALA A 46 -10.31 17.68 0.39
C ALA A 46 -11.79 17.84 0.74
N GLU A 47 -12.18 17.73 2.03
CA GLU A 47 -13.57 17.77 2.49
C GLU A 47 -14.42 18.89 1.84
N PRO A 48 -13.95 20.16 1.75
CA PRO A 48 -14.74 21.23 1.14
C PRO A 48 -15.00 21.05 -0.36
N TYR A 49 -14.19 20.22 -1.03
CA TYR A 49 -14.24 19.98 -2.48
C TYR A 49 -15.03 18.72 -2.85
N ILE A 50 -15.28 17.79 -1.91
CA ILE A 50 -15.90 16.48 -2.21
C ILE A 50 -17.28 16.64 -2.88
N SER A 51 -18.05 17.66 -2.49
CA SER A 51 -19.36 17.95 -3.09
C SER A 51 -19.28 18.36 -4.57
N LEU A 52 -18.12 18.87 -5.00
CA LEU A 52 -17.82 19.28 -6.38
C LEU A 52 -17.32 18.11 -7.24
N PHE A 53 -16.99 16.97 -6.64
CA PHE A 53 -16.46 15.84 -7.38
C PHE A 53 -17.52 15.28 -8.34
N PRO A 54 -17.17 15.01 -9.59
CA PRO A 54 -18.09 14.33 -10.50
C PRO A 54 -18.32 12.89 -10.04
N GLU A 55 -19.49 12.33 -10.35
CA GLU A 55 -19.89 10.99 -9.86
C GLU A 55 -18.95 9.86 -10.31
N PHE A 56 -18.37 9.96 -11.51
CA PHE A 56 -17.36 8.99 -11.97
C PHE A 56 -16.11 9.00 -11.07
N ALA A 57 -15.70 10.17 -10.57
CA ALA A 57 -14.55 10.31 -9.70
C ALA A 57 -14.85 9.75 -8.31
N LYS A 58 -16.03 10.04 -7.75
CA LYS A 58 -16.46 9.48 -6.46
C LYS A 58 -16.51 7.95 -6.49
N SER A 59 -17.22 7.39 -7.47
CA SER A 59 -17.34 5.93 -7.63
C SER A 59 -15.99 5.28 -7.94
N GLY A 60 -15.16 5.91 -8.78
CA GLY A 60 -13.80 5.47 -9.08
C GLY A 60 -12.90 5.45 -7.85
N ILE A 61 -12.90 6.51 -7.03
CA ILE A 61 -12.13 6.58 -5.78
C ILE A 61 -12.60 5.51 -4.79
N VAL A 62 -13.91 5.30 -4.63
CA VAL A 62 -14.43 4.23 -3.75
C VAL A 62 -13.98 2.86 -4.22
N LYS A 63 -14.04 2.60 -5.53
CA LYS A 63 -13.58 1.34 -6.12
C LYS A 63 -12.07 1.14 -5.89
N LEU A 64 -11.27 2.16 -6.17
CA LEU A 64 -9.82 2.14 -5.96
C LEU A 64 -9.48 1.90 -4.49
N THR A 65 -10.15 2.61 -3.58
CA THR A 65 -10.00 2.43 -2.13
C THR A 65 -10.30 1.00 -1.69
N GLY A 66 -11.40 0.41 -2.17
CA GLY A 66 -11.75 -0.97 -1.84
C GLY A 66 -10.67 -1.96 -2.25
N LYS A 67 -10.11 -1.79 -3.47
CA LYS A 67 -9.02 -2.65 -3.94
C LYS A 67 -7.72 -2.43 -3.18
N THR A 68 -7.35 -1.18 -2.89
CA THR A 68 -6.18 -0.85 -2.04
C THR A 68 -6.30 -1.48 -0.64
N ILE A 69 -7.50 -1.47 -0.03
CA ILE A 69 -7.74 -2.12 1.26
C ILE A 69 -7.52 -3.64 1.14
N GLU A 70 -8.07 -4.27 0.10
CA GLU A 70 -7.89 -5.71 -0.15
C GLU A 70 -6.40 -6.08 -0.31
N THR A 71 -5.62 -5.25 -1.02
CA THR A 71 -4.16 -5.41 -1.15
C THR A 71 -3.46 -5.39 0.22
N VAL A 72 -3.81 -4.43 1.08
CA VAL A 72 -3.20 -4.29 2.42
C VAL A 72 -3.65 -5.43 3.35
N GLU A 73 -4.90 -5.87 3.29
CA GLU A 73 -5.40 -7.02 4.06
C GLU A 73 -4.67 -8.31 3.65
N MET A 74 -4.48 -8.53 2.35
CA MET A 74 -3.69 -9.66 1.84
C MET A 74 -2.25 -9.62 2.33
N LEU A 75 -1.63 -8.42 2.35
CA LEU A 75 -0.31 -8.24 2.91
C LEU A 75 -0.26 -8.58 4.41
N CYS A 76 -1.25 -8.17 5.20
CA CYS A 76 -1.32 -8.53 6.61
C CYS A 76 -1.31 -10.06 6.79
N HIS A 77 -2.08 -10.78 5.98
CA HIS A 77 -2.05 -12.24 6.00
C HIS A 77 -0.68 -12.82 5.61
N ALA A 78 -0.01 -12.26 4.60
CA ALA A 78 1.33 -12.71 4.21
C ALA A 78 2.37 -12.51 5.33
N VAL A 79 2.32 -11.37 6.03
CA VAL A 79 3.21 -11.09 7.18
C VAL A 79 2.93 -12.05 8.33
N ASP A 80 1.67 -12.34 8.63
CA ASP A 80 1.29 -13.26 9.70
C ASP A 80 1.80 -14.69 9.43
N GLU A 81 1.70 -15.16 8.19
CA GLU A 81 2.17 -16.50 7.79
C GLU A 81 3.70 -16.62 7.76
N LEU A 82 4.45 -15.51 7.70
CA LEU A 82 5.92 -15.55 7.68
C LEU A 82 6.53 -16.28 8.89
N ASN A 83 5.83 -16.28 10.04
CA ASN A 83 6.24 -16.97 11.27
C ASN A 83 5.70 -18.41 11.40
N HIS A 84 4.77 -18.82 10.53
CA HIS A 84 4.03 -20.08 10.66
C HIS A 84 4.28 -21.03 9.48
N ASP A 85 4.19 -20.50 8.26
CA ASP A 85 4.33 -21.23 7.00
C ASP A 85 4.89 -20.29 5.92
N MET A 86 6.21 -20.37 5.70
CA MET A 86 6.91 -19.51 4.74
C MET A 86 6.50 -19.78 3.28
N ILE A 87 6.07 -21.00 2.95
CA ILE A 87 5.58 -21.33 1.60
C ILE A 87 4.27 -20.59 1.38
N LYS A 88 3.36 -20.65 2.36
CA LYS A 88 2.10 -19.91 2.29
C LYS A 88 2.30 -18.39 2.31
N ALA A 89 3.27 -17.89 3.08
CA ALA A 89 3.64 -16.47 3.06
C ALA A 89 4.11 -16.03 1.66
N GLU A 90 4.91 -16.85 0.99
CA GLU A 90 5.32 -16.60 -0.40
C GLU A 90 4.12 -16.58 -1.35
N GLU A 91 3.22 -17.58 -1.29
CA GLU A 91 2.01 -17.61 -2.11
C GLU A 91 1.12 -16.37 -1.91
N LEU A 92 0.91 -15.95 -0.66
CA LEU A 92 0.13 -14.75 -0.34
C LEU A 92 0.82 -13.48 -0.84
N SER A 93 2.14 -13.41 -0.76
CA SER A 93 2.90 -12.25 -1.27
C SER A 93 2.80 -12.10 -2.80
N ILE A 94 2.70 -13.20 -3.54
CA ILE A 94 2.42 -13.16 -4.99
C ILE A 94 1.03 -12.58 -5.25
N ARG A 95 0.02 -12.99 -4.46
CA ARG A 95 -1.34 -12.43 -4.57
C ARG A 95 -1.40 -10.94 -4.24
N VAL A 96 -0.53 -10.43 -3.37
CA VAL A 96 -0.41 -8.98 -3.14
C VAL A 96 0.00 -8.26 -4.43
N SER A 97 0.98 -8.79 -5.18
CA SER A 97 1.37 -8.22 -6.47
C SER A 97 0.22 -8.27 -7.49
N ASP A 98 -0.52 -9.38 -7.58
CA ASP A 98 -1.67 -9.47 -8.49
C ASP A 98 -2.75 -8.42 -8.15
N LEU A 99 -2.99 -8.17 -6.85
CA LEU A 99 -3.94 -7.14 -6.40
C LEU A 99 -3.42 -5.71 -6.66
N GLU A 100 -2.11 -5.47 -6.54
CA GLU A 100 -1.50 -4.19 -6.91
C GLU A 100 -1.68 -3.93 -8.41
N ASP A 101 -1.43 -4.90 -9.28
CA ASP A 101 -1.67 -4.78 -10.72
C ASP A 101 -3.13 -4.37 -11.01
N GLU A 102 -4.10 -4.91 -10.27
CA GLU A 102 -5.51 -4.52 -10.35
C GLU A 102 -5.76 -3.07 -9.88
N VAL A 103 -5.15 -2.62 -8.78
CA VAL A 103 -5.17 -1.21 -8.33
C VAL A 103 -4.66 -0.32 -9.46
N ASP A 104 -3.57 -0.73 -10.08
CA ASP A 104 -2.85 0.04 -11.08
C ASP A 104 -3.67 0.19 -12.37
N VAL A 105 -4.38 -0.87 -12.78
CA VAL A 105 -5.38 -0.83 -13.87
C VAL A 105 -6.53 0.11 -13.55
N ILE A 106 -7.12 0.03 -12.35
CA ILE A 106 -8.24 0.90 -11.94
C ILE A 106 -7.81 2.35 -11.94
N ARG A 107 -6.63 2.64 -11.38
CA ARG A 107 -6.03 3.96 -11.31
C ARG A 107 -5.82 4.57 -12.69
N ARG A 108 -5.15 3.84 -13.60
CA ARG A 108 -4.92 4.31 -14.98
C ARG A 108 -6.22 4.66 -15.69
N ALA A 109 -7.23 3.79 -15.59
CA ALA A 109 -8.55 4.04 -16.18
C ALA A 109 -9.25 5.26 -15.57
N LEU A 110 -9.11 5.46 -14.25
CA LEU A 110 -9.69 6.60 -13.56
C LEU A 110 -9.00 7.91 -13.94
N ILE A 111 -7.67 7.93 -14.06
CA ILE A 111 -6.89 9.08 -14.53
C ILE A 111 -7.23 9.42 -15.98
N GLU A 112 -7.33 8.42 -16.85
CA GLU A 112 -7.74 8.62 -18.26
C GLU A 112 -9.12 9.29 -18.32
N THR A 113 -10.08 8.78 -17.54
CA THR A 113 -11.43 9.35 -17.46
C THR A 113 -11.40 10.76 -16.88
N LEU A 114 -10.60 11.00 -15.83
CA LEU A 114 -10.45 12.32 -15.23
C LEU A 114 -9.95 13.34 -16.25
N LEU A 115 -8.91 13.00 -17.02
CA LEU A 115 -8.34 13.87 -18.05
C LEU A 115 -9.31 14.10 -19.22
N ARG A 116 -10.14 13.11 -19.57
CA ARG A 116 -11.11 13.23 -20.67
C ARG A 116 -12.32 14.06 -20.30
N GLU A 117 -12.87 13.86 -19.09
CA GLU A 117 -14.16 14.43 -18.68
C GLU A 117 -14.02 15.79 -17.98
N CYS A 118 -12.89 16.08 -17.32
CA CYS A 118 -12.66 17.38 -16.70
C CYS A 118 -12.34 18.45 -17.75
N LYS A 119 -13.24 19.42 -17.88
CA LYS A 119 -13.12 20.55 -18.83
C LYS A 119 -12.13 21.63 -18.37
N SER A 120 -11.76 21.63 -17.08
CA SER A 120 -10.82 22.57 -16.46
C SER A 120 -9.86 21.83 -15.54
N LEU A 121 -8.59 22.26 -15.53
CA LEU A 121 -7.56 21.81 -14.60
C LEU A 121 -7.54 22.74 -13.37
N ASP A 122 -8.66 22.78 -12.65
CA ASP A 122 -8.81 23.61 -11.46
C ASP A 122 -8.43 22.86 -10.17
N SER A 123 -8.63 23.50 -9.01
CA SER A 123 -8.33 22.90 -7.71
C SER A 123 -9.01 21.56 -7.48
N THR A 124 -10.22 21.36 -7.99
CA THR A 124 -10.97 20.10 -7.85
C THR A 124 -10.26 18.97 -8.60
N PHE A 125 -9.81 19.24 -9.83
CA PHE A 125 -9.02 18.29 -10.61
C PHE A 125 -7.78 17.84 -9.85
N PHE A 126 -6.99 18.79 -9.32
CA PHE A 126 -5.76 18.47 -8.61
C PHE A 126 -6.00 17.71 -7.30
N VAL A 127 -7.05 18.04 -6.57
CA VAL A 127 -7.42 17.32 -5.34
C VAL A 127 -7.82 15.88 -5.65
N ILE A 128 -8.65 15.65 -6.68
CA ILE A 128 -9.04 14.30 -7.11
C ILE A 128 -7.80 13.51 -7.54
N ASN A 129 -6.97 14.08 -8.41
CA ASN A 129 -5.76 13.44 -8.89
C ASN A 129 -4.84 13.05 -7.73
N GLU A 130 -4.65 13.93 -6.75
CA GLU A 130 -3.79 13.62 -5.63
C GLU A 130 -4.34 12.51 -4.74
N ILE A 131 -5.66 12.45 -4.51
CA ILE A 131 -6.28 11.31 -3.80
C ILE A 131 -6.02 10.00 -4.54
N ILE A 132 -6.16 9.98 -5.87
CA ILE A 132 -5.93 8.80 -6.71
C ILE A 132 -4.47 8.33 -6.59
N MET A 133 -3.50 9.24 -6.72
CA MET A 133 -2.08 8.91 -6.60
C MET A 133 -1.73 8.41 -5.18
N ARG A 134 -2.33 9.00 -4.14
CA ARG A 134 -2.07 8.56 -2.75
C ARG A 134 -2.62 7.17 -2.44
N LEU A 135 -3.69 6.75 -3.11
CA LEU A 135 -4.21 5.39 -3.00
C LEU A 135 -3.29 4.37 -3.67
N GLU A 136 -2.67 4.73 -4.81
CA GLU A 136 -1.61 3.94 -5.45
C GLU A 136 -0.40 3.80 -4.52
N ASP A 137 0.10 4.92 -3.97
CA ASP A 137 1.26 4.93 -3.07
C ASP A 137 1.13 3.90 -1.93
N ILE A 138 -0.09 3.66 -1.44
CA ILE A 138 -0.37 2.67 -0.39
C ILE A 138 -0.25 1.24 -0.94
N ALA A 139 -0.82 0.96 -2.10
CA ALA A 139 -0.79 -0.36 -2.73
C ALA A 139 0.63 -0.74 -3.18
N ASP A 140 1.35 0.18 -3.82
CA ASP A 140 2.75 0.03 -4.21
C ASP A 140 3.64 -0.22 -2.98
N SER A 141 3.44 0.55 -1.91
CA SER A 141 4.14 0.29 -0.64
C SER A 141 3.85 -1.10 -0.07
N ALA A 142 2.64 -1.61 -0.27
CA ALA A 142 2.27 -2.95 0.20
C ALA A 142 2.95 -4.04 -0.65
N GLU A 143 3.02 -3.83 -1.96
CA GLU A 143 3.75 -4.69 -2.90
C GLU A 143 5.24 -4.73 -2.57
N GLU A 144 5.87 -3.59 -2.25
CA GLU A 144 7.27 -3.58 -1.81
C GLU A 144 7.54 -4.47 -0.58
N VAL A 145 6.61 -4.49 0.38
CA VAL A 145 6.72 -5.36 1.56
C VAL A 145 6.55 -6.82 1.14
N ALA A 146 5.58 -7.13 0.28
CA ALA A 146 5.37 -8.47 -0.25
C ALA A 146 6.60 -8.98 -1.02
N ASN A 147 7.22 -8.12 -1.82
CA ASN A 147 8.46 -8.39 -2.53
C ASN A 147 9.60 -8.74 -1.57
N TYR A 148 9.67 -8.05 -0.43
CA TYR A 148 10.66 -8.36 0.60
C TYR A 148 10.36 -9.66 1.36
N ILE A 149 9.08 -9.99 1.59
CA ILE A 149 8.67 -11.29 2.12
C ILE A 149 9.20 -12.41 1.23
N ARG A 150 9.07 -12.30 -0.10
CA ARG A 150 9.62 -13.29 -1.05
C ARG A 150 11.13 -13.43 -0.94
N VAL A 151 11.86 -12.34 -0.74
CA VAL A 151 13.31 -12.38 -0.51
C VAL A 151 13.64 -13.19 0.75
N ILE A 152 12.93 -12.96 1.85
CA ILE A 152 13.10 -13.72 3.10
C ILE A 152 12.77 -15.21 2.86
N CYS A 153 11.64 -15.52 2.22
CA CYS A 153 11.25 -16.90 1.91
C CYS A 153 12.32 -17.62 1.09
N VAL A 154 12.82 -17.01 0.02
CA VAL A 154 13.88 -17.60 -0.82
C VAL A 154 15.15 -17.91 -0.03
N LYS A 155 15.54 -17.05 0.92
CA LYS A 155 16.73 -17.28 1.75
C LYS A 155 16.60 -18.44 2.74
N HIS A 156 15.39 -18.72 3.21
CA HIS A 156 15.17 -19.69 4.31
C HIS A 156 14.49 -20.99 3.85
N LEU A 157 13.87 -21.00 2.66
CA LEU A 157 13.29 -22.20 2.04
C LEU A 157 14.25 -22.93 1.09
N HIS A 158 15.27 -22.24 0.58
CA HIS A 158 16.24 -22.76 -0.40
C HIS A 158 17.68 -22.60 0.11
#